data_AF-D4YKX7-F1
#
_entry.id   AF-D4YKX7-F1
#
_cell.length_a   1.000
_cell.length_b   1.000
_cell.length_c   1.000
_cell.angle_alpha   90.00
_cell.angle_beta   90.00
_cell.angle_gamma   90.00
#
_symmetry.space_group_name_H-M   'P 1'
#
loop_
_entity.id
_entity.type
_entity.pdbx_description
1 polymer ?
#
loop_
_entity_poly.entity_id
_entity_poly.type
_entity_poly.pdbx_seq_one_letter_code
_entity_poly.pdbx_strand_id
1 'polypeptide(L)'
;MASIDELEKVPKEFAGQLARSLSAFADSNVELRAITYEETQKCVVTNRGKGVSVKAKRGASLTLTVRYKCSWDSESSYLKVLKSSVAVVAGPGAESDPLFRYEVVAL
;
A
#
# COMPACT_ATOMS: atom_id res chain seq x y z
N MET A 1 -17.46 21.56 -1.02
CA MET A 1 -16.18 21.01 -1.53
C MET A 1 -15.28 20.81 -0.32
N ALA A 2 -14.79 19.58 -0.10
CA ALA A 2 -13.83 19.32 0.96
C ALA A 2 -12.54 20.12 0.71
N SER A 3 -11.91 20.64 1.76
CA SER A 3 -10.61 21.33 1.59
C SER A 3 -9.52 20.32 1.20
N ILE A 4 -8.44 20.78 0.58
CA ILE A 4 -7.28 19.91 0.25
C ILE A 4 -6.77 19.20 1.52
N ASP A 5 -6.81 19.86 2.67
CA ASP A 5 -6.45 19.28 3.97
C ASP A 5 -7.34 18.11 4.39
N GLU A 6 -8.63 18.13 4.06
CA GLU A 6 -9.55 17.02 4.32
C GLU A 6 -9.32 15.86 3.36
N LEU A 7 -9.00 16.16 2.09
CA LEU A 7 -8.61 15.16 1.11
C LEU A 7 -7.29 14.49 1.53
N GLU A 8 -6.29 15.21 2.02
CA GLU A 8 -5.06 14.57 2.47
C GLU A 8 -5.22 13.55 3.62
N LYS A 9 -6.31 13.64 4.40
CA LYS A 9 -6.56 12.72 5.52
C LYS A 9 -6.91 11.32 5.04
N VAL A 10 -7.74 11.17 4.00
CA VAL A 10 -8.25 9.86 3.58
C VAL A 10 -7.15 8.88 3.16
N PRO A 11 -6.15 9.26 2.33
CA PRO A 11 -5.07 8.36 1.96
C PRO A 11 -4.13 8.06 3.13
N LYS A 12 -3.93 9.01 4.04
CA LYS A 12 -3.13 8.82 5.27
C LYS A 12 -3.83 7.82 6.21
N GLU A 13 -5.14 7.95 6.39
CA GLU A 13 -5.95 6.99 7.16
C GLU A 13 -5.95 5.61 6.52
N PHE A 14 -6.13 5.52 5.21
CA PHE A 14 -6.04 4.26 4.46
C PHE A 14 -4.67 3.60 4.61
N ALA A 15 -3.58 4.36 4.47
CA ALA A 15 -2.22 3.88 4.71
C ALA A 15 -2.04 3.37 6.15
N GLY A 16 -2.58 4.09 7.13
CA GLY A 16 -2.54 3.71 8.55
C GLY A 16 -3.32 2.43 8.85
N GLN A 17 -4.50 2.26 8.27
CA GLN A 17 -5.29 1.03 8.40
C GLN A 17 -4.55 -0.18 7.80
N LEU A 18 -4.03 -0.03 6.58
CA LEU A 18 -3.27 -1.09 5.92
C LEU A 18 -1.99 -1.43 6.70
N ALA A 19 -1.26 -0.43 7.20
CA ALA A 19 -0.08 -0.62 8.03
C ALA A 19 -0.38 -1.42 9.30
N ARG A 20 -1.48 -1.11 10.00
CA ARG A 20 -1.93 -1.87 11.18
C ARG A 20 -2.23 -3.33 10.83
N SER A 21 -2.97 -3.56 9.75
CA SER A 21 -3.29 -4.91 9.29
C SER A 21 -2.02 -5.70 8.94
N LEU A 22 -1.05 -5.09 8.27
CA LEU A 22 0.23 -5.75 7.94
C LEU A 22 1.09 -6.01 9.18
N SER A 23 1.10 -5.09 10.15
CA SER A 23 1.85 -5.24 11.40
C SER A 23 1.34 -6.40 12.25
N ALA A 24 0.08 -6.80 12.11
CA ALA A 24 -0.45 -7.99 12.78
C ALA A 24 0.20 -9.31 12.29
N PHE A 25 0.81 -9.30 11.11
CA PHE A 25 1.49 -10.46 10.52
C PHE A 25 3.01 -10.28 10.42
N ALA A 26 3.52 -9.06 10.58
CA ALA A 26 4.94 -8.76 10.50
C ALA A 26 5.64 -8.92 11.86
N ASP A 27 6.95 -9.12 11.82
CA ASP A 27 7.79 -9.13 13.04
C ASP A 27 8.05 -7.72 13.60
N SER A 28 7.57 -6.67 12.91
CA SER A 28 7.83 -5.28 13.25
C SER A 28 6.65 -4.39 12.86
N ASN A 29 6.65 -3.16 13.38
CA ASN A 29 5.72 -2.14 12.95
C ASN A 29 5.97 -1.78 11.49
N VAL A 30 4.95 -1.99 10.67
CA VAL A 30 4.97 -1.67 9.25
C VAL A 30 4.63 -0.20 9.07
N GLU A 31 5.48 0.52 8.33
CA GLU A 31 5.20 1.89 7.94
C GLU A 31 4.78 1.96 6.47
N LEU A 32 3.58 2.47 6.23
CA LEU A 32 3.12 2.86 4.90
C LEU A 32 2.98 4.37 4.81
N ARG A 33 3.35 4.92 3.66
CA ARG A 33 3.20 6.34 3.37
C ARG A 33 2.20 6.56 2.26
N ALA A 34 1.35 7.54 2.44
CA ALA A 34 0.57 8.14 1.37
C ALA A 34 1.33 9.34 0.80
N ILE A 35 1.47 9.38 -0.52
CA ILE A 35 2.12 10.47 -1.26
C ILE A 35 1.08 11.03 -2.22
N THR A 36 0.60 12.25 -1.94
CA THR A 36 -0.36 12.97 -2.77
C THR A 36 0.39 13.84 -3.78
N TYR A 37 -0.07 13.86 -5.02
CA TYR A 37 0.45 14.68 -6.11
C TYR A 37 -0.61 15.71 -6.49
N GLU A 38 -0.46 16.95 -6.03
CA GLU A 38 -1.46 18.02 -6.19
C GLU A 38 -1.81 18.28 -7.66
N GLU A 39 -0.79 18.37 -8.52
CA GLU A 39 -0.96 18.64 -9.97
C GLU A 39 -1.86 17.65 -10.69
N THR A 40 -1.89 16.40 -10.22
CA THR A 40 -2.61 15.31 -10.89
C THR A 40 -3.78 14.79 -10.07
N GLN A 41 -3.99 15.29 -8.85
CA GLN A 41 -5.00 14.79 -7.91
C GLN A 41 -4.89 13.26 -7.70
N LYS A 42 -3.66 12.73 -7.80
CA LYS A 42 -3.35 11.31 -7.60
C LYS A 42 -2.68 11.11 -6.27
N CYS A 43 -2.88 9.95 -5.67
CA CYS A 43 -2.16 9.54 -4.49
C CYS A 43 -1.56 8.14 -4.67
N VAL A 44 -0.39 7.91 -4.09
CA VAL A 44 0.23 6.59 -4.02
C VAL A 44 0.44 6.19 -2.57
N VAL A 45 -0.07 5.01 -2.19
CA VAL A 45 0.19 4.39 -0.89
C VAL A 45 1.19 3.25 -1.05
N THR A 46 2.32 3.31 -0.34
CA THR A 46 3.43 2.36 -0.50
C THR A 46 4.37 2.32 0.72
N ASN A 47 5.13 1.23 0.86
CA ASN A 47 6.28 1.10 1.78
C ASN A 47 7.62 1.52 1.13
N ARG A 48 7.59 2.29 0.03
CA ARG A 48 8.78 2.71 -0.74
C ARG A 48 9.59 1.55 -1.33
N GLY A 49 8.97 0.40 -1.57
CA GLY A 49 9.65 -0.75 -2.15
C GLY A 49 10.59 -1.48 -1.18
N LYS A 50 10.66 -1.07 0.09
CA LYS A 50 11.51 -1.73 1.11
C LYS A 50 11.06 -3.16 1.43
N GLY A 51 9.84 -3.53 1.04
CA GLY A 51 9.24 -4.79 1.48
C GLY A 51 8.85 -4.77 2.96
N VAL A 52 7.96 -5.67 3.34
CA VAL A 52 7.56 -5.94 4.71
C VAL A 52 7.97 -7.37 5.00
N SER A 53 8.87 -7.55 5.97
CA SER A 53 9.28 -8.90 6.39
C SER A 53 8.17 -9.56 7.20
N VAL A 54 7.80 -10.77 6.77
CA VAL A 54 6.75 -11.60 7.37
C VAL A 54 7.34 -12.99 7.61
N LYS A 55 7.17 -13.54 8.81
CA LYS A 55 7.54 -14.94 9.09
C LYS A 55 6.41 -15.88 8.69
N ALA A 56 6.70 -16.78 7.77
CA ALA A 56 5.85 -17.92 7.50
C ALA A 56 6.08 -19.02 8.56
N LYS A 57 5.13 -19.97 8.62
CA LYS A 57 5.26 -21.17 9.47
C LYS A 57 6.60 -21.87 9.16
N ARG A 58 7.24 -22.41 10.21
CA ARG A 58 8.56 -23.09 10.16
C ARG A 58 9.76 -22.18 9.90
N GLY A 59 9.64 -20.87 10.14
CA GLY A 59 10.79 -19.94 10.14
C GLY A 59 11.22 -19.44 8.76
N ALA A 60 10.43 -19.70 7.71
CA ALA A 60 10.66 -19.11 6.40
C ALA A 60 10.42 -17.60 6.44
N SER A 61 11.37 -16.83 5.91
CA SER A 61 11.24 -15.38 5.76
C SER A 61 10.59 -15.07 4.42
N LEU A 62 9.53 -14.26 4.44
CA LEU A 62 8.85 -13.74 3.24
C LEU A 62 8.95 -12.23 3.25
N THR A 63 9.00 -11.64 2.06
CA THR A 63 8.89 -10.19 1.90
C THR A 63 7.63 -9.84 1.13
N LEU A 64 6.76 -9.03 1.74
CA LEU A 64 5.53 -8.53 1.15
C LEU A 64 5.73 -7.09 0.64
N THR A 65 5.38 -6.84 -0.62
CA THR A 65 5.34 -5.49 -1.18
C THR A 65 3.91 -5.12 -1.52
N VAL A 66 3.54 -3.88 -1.18
CA VAL A 66 2.20 -3.34 -1.44
C VAL A 66 2.32 -1.97 -2.10
N ARG A 67 1.50 -1.75 -3.13
CA ARG A 67 1.41 -0.47 -3.83
C ARG A 67 -0.03 -0.23 -4.28
N TYR A 68 -0.58 0.90 -3.89
CA TYR A 68 -1.88 1.37 -4.34
C TYR A 68 -1.72 2.71 -5.04
N LYS A 69 -2.20 2.80 -6.27
CA LYS A 69 -2.35 4.07 -7.01
C LYS A 69 -3.82 4.46 -6.96
N CYS A 70 -4.08 5.66 -6.51
CA CYS A 70 -5.41 6.18 -6.29
C CYS A 70 -5.60 7.53 -6.97
N SER A 71 -6.86 7.90 -7.21
CA SER A 71 -7.28 9.24 -7.56
C SER A 71 -8.46 9.67 -6.69
N TRP A 72 -8.71 10.97 -6.66
CA TRP A 72 -9.93 11.51 -6.07
C TRP A 72 -11.15 11.27 -6.96
N ASP A 73 -12.26 10.85 -6.35
CA ASP A 73 -13.56 10.79 -7.01
C ASP A 73 -14.37 12.05 -6.67
N SER A 74 -14.80 12.77 -7.71
CA SER A 74 -15.32 14.14 -7.61
C SER A 74 -16.73 14.23 -7.04
N GLU A 75 -17.53 13.16 -7.13
CA GLU A 75 -18.94 13.20 -6.71
C GLU A 75 -19.11 13.10 -5.19
N SER A 76 -18.08 12.65 -4.45
CA SER A 76 -18.26 12.33 -3.02
C SER A 76 -16.97 12.30 -2.19
N SER A 77 -15.84 12.77 -2.73
CA SER A 77 -14.56 12.86 -2.00
C SER A 77 -14.04 11.52 -1.48
N TYR A 78 -14.43 10.41 -2.11
CA TYR A 78 -13.87 9.10 -1.82
C TYR A 78 -12.54 8.89 -2.57
N LEU A 79 -11.69 8.04 -2.00
CA LEU A 79 -10.44 7.61 -2.62
C LEU A 79 -10.73 6.46 -3.58
N LYS A 80 -10.65 6.70 -4.89
CA LYS A 80 -10.78 5.66 -5.91
C LYS A 80 -9.44 4.96 -6.12
N VAL A 81 -9.38 3.65 -5.89
CA VAL A 81 -8.19 2.85 -6.22
C VAL A 81 -8.18 2.57 -7.73
N LEU A 82 -7.19 3.11 -8.43
CA LEU A 82 -6.98 2.91 -9.87
C LEU A 82 -6.22 1.61 -10.14
N LYS A 83 -5.18 1.35 -9.33
CA LYS A 83 -4.38 0.13 -9.41
C LYS A 83 -3.96 -0.31 -8.01
N SER A 84 -4.13 -1.59 -7.69
CA SER A 84 -3.49 -2.23 -6.55
C SER A 84 -2.50 -3.29 -7.05
N SER A 85 -1.39 -3.41 -6.34
CA SER A 85 -0.37 -4.43 -6.59
C SER A 85 0.14 -4.94 -5.25
N VAL A 86 0.04 -6.25 -5.07
CA VAL A 86 0.52 -6.97 -3.91
C VAL A 86 1.40 -8.11 -4.42
N ALA A 87 2.63 -8.20 -3.94
CA ALA A 87 3.54 -9.27 -4.32
C ALA A 87 4.28 -9.80 -3.09
N VAL A 88 4.46 -11.12 -3.04
CA VAL A 88 5.23 -11.78 -1.99
C VAL A 88 6.37 -12.55 -2.60
N VAL A 89 7.55 -12.37 -2.04
CA VAL A 89 8.80 -13.00 -2.47
C VAL A 89 9.43 -13.79 -1.32
N ALA A 90 10.30 -14.74 -1.65
CA ALA A 90 11.04 -15.51 -0.66
C ALA A 90 12.26 -14.73 -0.15
N GLY A 91 12.52 -14.82 1.16
CA GLY A 91 13.69 -14.21 1.79
C GLY A 91 13.59 -12.67 1.91
N PRO A 92 14.69 -12.03 2.34
CA PRO A 92 14.74 -10.59 2.61
C PRO A 92 14.86 -9.71 1.35
N GLY A 93 14.82 -10.29 0.15
CA GLY A 93 15.09 -9.58 -1.11
C GLY A 93 13.84 -9.38 -1.96
N ALA A 94 13.37 -8.12 -2.04
CA ALA A 94 12.27 -7.69 -2.90
C ALA A 94 12.53 -7.84 -4.43
N GLU A 95 13.76 -8.21 -4.82
CA GLU A 95 14.18 -8.32 -6.23
C GLU A 95 14.07 -9.73 -6.83
N SER A 96 13.53 -10.71 -6.09
CA SER A 96 13.26 -12.04 -6.62
C SER A 96 11.86 -12.14 -7.24
N ASP A 97 11.64 -13.16 -8.08
CA ASP A 97 10.33 -13.40 -8.66
C ASP A 97 9.29 -13.66 -7.56
N PRO A 98 8.09 -13.07 -7.67
CA PRO A 98 7.05 -13.25 -6.69
C PRO A 98 6.57 -14.70 -6.66
N LEU A 99 6.53 -15.28 -5.46
CA LEU A 99 5.82 -16.53 -5.20
C LEU A 99 4.34 -16.40 -5.55
N PHE A 100 3.78 -15.23 -5.27
CA PHE A 100 2.42 -14.86 -5.66
C PHE A 100 2.30 -13.35 -5.88
N ARG A 101 1.47 -12.99 -6.87
CA ARG A 101 1.19 -11.61 -7.25
C ARG A 101 -0.31 -11.43 -7.48
N TYR A 102 -0.86 -10.38 -6.89
CA TYR A 102 -2.22 -9.93 -7.13
C TYR A 102 -2.16 -8.50 -7.70
N GLU A 103 -2.76 -8.32 -8.88
CA GLU A 103 -2.93 -7.01 -9.48
C GLU A 103 -4.40 -6.79 -9.79
N VAL A 104 -4.96 -5.68 -9.32
CA VAL A 104 -6.28 -5.21 -9.73
C VAL A 104 -6.10 -3.89 -10.42
N VAL A 105 -6.69 -3.76 -11.59
CA VAL A 105 -6.81 -2.52 -12.34
C VAL A 105 -8.30 -2.22 -12.40
N ALA A 106 -8.71 -1.07 -11.87
CA ALA A 106 -10.09 -0.62 -12.05
C ALA A 106 -10.31 -0.35 -13.55
N LEU A 107 -11.31 -1.01 -14.12
CA LEU A 107 -11.79 -0.75 -15.49
C LEU A 107 -12.52 0.60 -15.56
#